data_AF-A0A2V2ZIZ1-F1
#
_entry.id   AF-A0A2V2ZIZ1-F1
#
_cell.length_a   1.000
_cell.length_b   1.000
_cell.length_c   1.000
_cell.angle_alpha   90.00
_cell.angle_beta   90.00
_cell.angle_gamma   90.00
#
_symmetry.space_group_name_H-M   'P 1'
#
loop_
_entity.id
_entity.type
_entity.pdbx_description
1 polymer ?
#
loop_
_entity_poly.entity_id
_entity_poly.type
_entity_poly.pdbx_seq_one_letter_code
_entity_poly.pdbx_strand_id
1 'polypeptide(L)'
;MKIMVKFMLILGFIAAILAGCGTNQNAKDESANGAEPIQNEEKATDGQDQTEEEDATEEETSEEGDSIIRILEQNMSYTVNGETKEDTAFLKHSDNQNYSMYVLPGYELTAEEPNKDVLFFTENDQVFMRIELLPEDADWSMIEENTKAQLGAVSEDVQNAEAPADEFFKDATVMKAEQNGQKGSAYLVKKDDLSLKLTLYTKEDADHEEAFLQMAKTIMKEEPLK
;
A
#
# COMPACT_ATOMS: atom_id res chain seq x y z
N MET A 1 -30.17 33.80 40.32
CA MET A 1 -31.58 33.52 39.96
C MET A 1 -31.54 32.43 38.88
N LYS A 2 -31.87 31.14 39.17
CA LYS A 2 -33.22 30.54 39.23
C LYS A 2 -33.98 30.82 37.92
N ILE A 3 -34.16 29.87 37.00
CA ILE A 3 -35.19 28.78 36.94
C ILE A 3 -34.97 28.16 35.53
N MET A 4 -34.58 26.90 35.23
CA MET A 4 -35.09 25.55 35.51
C MET A 4 -36.57 25.29 35.13
N VAL A 5 -36.85 24.09 34.56
CA VAL A 5 -38.18 23.47 34.32
C VAL A 5 -38.79 23.83 32.93
N LYS A 6 -39.22 22.94 32.01
CA LYS A 6 -39.76 21.56 32.00
C LYS A 6 -39.57 21.00 30.56
N PHE A 7 -39.03 19.80 30.33
CA PHE A 7 -39.72 18.49 30.25
C PHE A 7 -40.86 18.39 29.23
N MET A 8 -40.59 17.72 28.09
CA MET A 8 -41.51 16.83 27.35
C MET A 8 -40.66 16.02 26.34
N LEU A 9 -40.11 14.85 26.68
CA LEU A 9 -40.74 13.52 26.72
C LEU A 9 -41.38 13.12 25.37
N ILE A 10 -40.57 12.61 24.43
CA ILE A 10 -41.03 11.68 23.39
C ILE A 10 -40.02 10.53 23.33
N LEU A 11 -40.37 9.47 24.06
CA LEU A 11 -39.81 8.14 23.97
C LEU A 11 -40.55 7.44 22.81
N GLY A 12 -39.85 7.12 21.73
CA GLY A 12 -40.39 6.38 20.59
C GLY A 12 -39.58 5.12 20.35
N PHE A 13 -39.95 4.05 21.06
CA PHE A 13 -39.51 2.67 20.85
C PHE A 13 -39.93 2.19 19.47
N ILE A 14 -38.98 1.87 18.58
CA ILE A 14 -39.19 0.86 17.53
C ILE A 14 -37.91 0.03 17.44
N ALA A 15 -37.91 -1.08 18.19
CA ALA A 15 -37.07 -2.23 17.92
C ALA A 15 -37.86 -3.13 16.96
N ALA A 16 -37.32 -3.36 15.76
CA ALA A 16 -37.75 -4.44 14.88
C ALA A 16 -36.53 -5.35 14.67
N ILE A 17 -36.48 -6.42 15.46
CA ILE A 17 -35.55 -7.52 15.27
C ILE A 17 -36.10 -8.33 14.09
N LEU A 18 -35.43 -8.24 12.93
CA LEU A 18 -35.59 -9.20 11.85
C LEU A 18 -34.68 -10.40 12.15
N ALA A 19 -35.24 -11.35 12.91
CA ALA A 19 -34.73 -12.71 12.99
C ALA A 19 -35.57 -13.58 12.05
N GLY A 20 -34.94 -14.14 11.03
CA GLY A 20 -35.46 -15.15 10.12
C GLY A 20 -34.41 -15.39 9.04
N CYS A 21 -34.05 -16.61 8.63
CA CYS A 21 -34.43 -17.97 8.99
C CYS A 21 -33.27 -18.85 8.48
N GLY A 22 -32.87 -19.88 9.21
CA GLY A 22 -31.78 -20.76 8.76
C GLY A 22 -31.35 -21.83 9.74
N THR A 23 -32.28 -22.57 10.33
CA THR A 23 -31.97 -23.84 10.98
C THR A 23 -32.92 -24.89 10.42
N ASN A 24 -32.32 -25.86 9.71
CA ASN A 24 -32.93 -27.16 9.50
C ASN A 24 -32.45 -28.07 10.62
N GLN A 25 -33.41 -28.66 11.32
CA GLN A 25 -33.21 -29.57 12.44
C GLN A 25 -33.74 -30.93 12.01
N ASN A 26 -32.88 -31.94 12.01
CA ASN A 26 -33.14 -33.34 12.36
C ASN A 26 -31.82 -34.12 12.17
N ALA A 27 -31.35 -34.97 13.07
CA ALA A 27 -32.01 -35.63 14.18
C ALA A 27 -31.00 -35.90 15.33
N LYS A 28 -31.58 -36.03 16.53
CA LYS A 28 -30.99 -36.60 17.74
C LYS A 28 -30.31 -37.94 17.49
N ASP A 29 -29.20 -38.19 18.19
CA ASP A 29 -29.21 -39.26 19.18
C ASP A 29 -28.33 -38.92 20.40
N GLU A 30 -28.90 -39.20 21.56
CA GLU A 30 -28.37 -38.96 22.90
C GLU A 30 -27.66 -40.21 23.44
N SER A 31 -26.47 -40.07 24.01
CA SER A 31 -26.07 -40.66 25.30
C SER A 31 -24.61 -40.33 25.57
N ALA A 32 -24.31 -39.38 26.44
CA ALA A 32 -24.35 -39.47 27.90
C ALA A 32 -23.05 -40.06 28.50
N ASN A 33 -22.32 -39.12 29.11
CA ASN A 33 -21.77 -39.17 30.46
C ASN A 33 -20.33 -39.68 30.66
N GLY A 34 -19.54 -38.86 31.37
CA GLY A 34 -18.29 -39.28 32.01
C GLY A 34 -17.29 -38.15 32.17
N ALA A 35 -17.32 -37.48 33.33
CA ALA A 35 -16.38 -36.43 33.71
C ALA A 35 -15.26 -36.97 34.63
N GLU A 36 -14.04 -36.45 34.42
CA GLU A 36 -12.90 -36.23 35.35
C GLU A 36 -12.01 -37.43 35.83
N PRO A 37 -10.82 -37.22 36.46
CA PRO A 37 -9.54 -36.72 35.88
C PRO A 37 -8.27 -37.41 36.48
N ILE A 38 -7.11 -37.54 35.79
CA ILE A 38 -5.77 -37.83 36.43
C ILE A 38 -4.65 -37.26 35.52
N GLN A 39 -3.88 -36.22 35.88
CA GLN A 39 -2.69 -36.08 36.76
C GLN A 39 -1.33 -36.63 36.22
N ASN A 40 -0.34 -35.71 36.20
CA ASN A 40 1.14 -35.82 36.21
C ASN A 40 1.85 -36.58 35.05
N GLU A 41 3.06 -36.22 34.59
CA GLU A 41 4.18 -35.53 35.24
C GLU A 41 5.19 -34.99 34.20
N GLU A 42 6.01 -34.04 34.65
CA GLU A 42 7.14 -33.39 33.97
C GLU A 42 8.26 -34.34 33.51
N LYS A 43 9.02 -33.93 32.47
CA LYS A 43 10.48 -33.92 32.58
C LYS A 43 11.16 -32.95 31.61
N ALA A 44 11.97 -32.08 32.19
CA ALA A 44 12.91 -31.16 31.57
C ALA A 44 14.23 -31.82 31.12
N THR A 45 14.89 -31.20 30.15
CA THR A 45 16.35 -31.05 29.92
C THR A 45 16.48 -30.07 28.74
N ASP A 46 16.91 -28.80 28.91
CA ASP A 46 18.30 -28.33 29.11
C ASP A 46 19.22 -28.89 28.02
N GLY A 47 19.86 -28.16 27.11
CA GLY A 47 20.18 -26.75 26.96
C GLY A 47 21.60 -26.72 26.36
N GLN A 48 21.83 -26.12 25.19
CA GLN A 48 23.13 -25.49 24.90
C GLN A 48 23.12 -24.62 23.64
N ASP A 49 23.66 -23.43 23.90
CA ASP A 49 24.13 -22.34 23.06
C ASP A 49 25.19 -22.78 22.05
N GLN A 50 25.11 -22.27 20.81
CA GLN A 50 26.28 -22.10 19.94
C GLN A 50 25.98 -21.07 18.83
N THR A 51 26.55 -19.89 19.03
CA THR A 51 26.93 -18.90 18.01
C THR A 51 27.98 -19.50 17.08
N GLU A 52 27.84 -19.32 15.77
CA GLU A 52 28.95 -19.33 14.79
C GLU A 52 28.52 -18.50 13.56
N GLU A 53 29.40 -17.56 13.19
CA GLU A 53 29.39 -16.74 11.97
C GLU A 53 29.99 -17.52 10.78
N GLU A 54 29.84 -16.94 9.58
CA GLU A 54 30.38 -17.33 8.26
C GLU A 54 29.64 -18.51 7.59
N ASP A 55 29.27 -18.49 6.31
CA ASP A 55 29.98 -17.93 5.16
C ASP A 55 28.99 -17.71 4.01
N ALA A 56 29.23 -16.65 3.23
CA ALA A 56 28.52 -16.36 2.00
C ALA A 56 28.89 -17.41 0.96
N THR A 57 27.94 -18.27 0.61
CA THR A 57 28.12 -19.20 -0.51
C THR A 57 27.40 -18.64 -1.74
N GLU A 58 28.19 -18.06 -2.64
CA GLU A 58 27.81 -17.85 -4.04
C GLU A 58 27.61 -19.22 -4.69
N GLU A 59 26.36 -19.63 -4.89
CA GLU A 59 26.02 -20.70 -5.84
C GLU A 59 25.43 -20.07 -7.10
N GLU A 60 26.32 -19.80 -8.05
CA GLU A 60 25.98 -19.69 -9.47
C GLU A 60 25.68 -21.09 -10.02
N THR A 61 24.47 -21.29 -10.57
CA THR A 61 24.21 -21.76 -11.96
C THR A 61 22.87 -22.50 -12.03
N SER A 62 21.89 -21.95 -12.75
CA SER A 62 21.40 -22.53 -14.01
C SER A 62 20.30 -21.68 -14.62
N GLU A 63 20.46 -21.39 -15.90
CA GLU A 63 19.51 -20.65 -16.72
C GLU A 63 18.28 -21.49 -17.07
N GLU A 64 17.08 -20.95 -16.80
CA GLU A 64 15.92 -20.94 -17.70
C GLU A 64 14.81 -20.06 -17.10
N GLY A 65 14.64 -18.85 -17.65
CA GLY A 65 13.61 -17.88 -17.27
C GLY A 65 14.21 -16.66 -16.57
N ASP A 66 14.19 -15.51 -17.25
CA ASP A 66 14.69 -14.20 -16.83
C ASP A 66 13.92 -13.69 -15.58
N SER A 67 14.17 -14.33 -14.45
CA SER A 67 13.59 -13.99 -13.15
C SER A 67 14.68 -13.32 -12.33
N ILE A 68 14.63 -12.00 -12.28
CA ILE A 68 15.54 -11.20 -11.45
C ILE A 68 15.23 -11.54 -9.99
N ILE A 69 16.17 -12.20 -9.32
CA ILE A 69 16.07 -12.45 -7.87
C ILE A 69 16.18 -11.10 -7.14
N ARG A 70 15.12 -10.70 -6.44
CA ARG A 70 15.12 -9.48 -5.60
C ARG A 70 15.56 -9.83 -4.18
N ILE A 71 16.56 -9.13 -3.66
CA ILE A 71 16.92 -9.17 -2.24
C ILE A 71 15.85 -8.48 -1.39
N LEU A 72 15.79 -8.80 -0.09
CA LEU A 72 14.71 -8.33 0.80
C LEU A 72 14.82 -6.85 1.17
N GLU A 73 16.00 -6.26 1.04
CA GLU A 73 16.28 -4.89 1.46
C GLU A 73 17.28 -4.22 0.53
N GLN A 74 17.17 -2.90 0.39
CA GLN A 74 18.16 -2.09 -0.33
C GLN A 74 18.28 -0.70 0.31
N ASN A 75 19.49 -0.14 0.29
CA ASN A 75 19.67 1.25 0.70
C ASN A 75 19.11 2.19 -0.38
N MET A 76 18.47 3.26 0.07
CA MET A 76 17.83 4.24 -0.80
C MET A 76 18.11 5.64 -0.27
N SER A 77 18.68 6.49 -1.12
CA SER A 77 18.78 7.92 -0.84
C SER A 77 17.59 8.65 -1.43
N TYR A 78 17.03 9.59 -0.67
CA TYR A 78 15.84 10.33 -1.04
C TYR A 78 15.83 11.71 -0.39
N THR A 79 14.91 12.58 -0.77
CA THR A 79 14.77 13.92 -0.21
C THR A 79 13.36 14.12 0.35
N VAL A 80 13.27 14.74 1.53
CA VAL A 80 12.00 15.19 2.13
C VAL A 80 12.20 16.63 2.59
N ASN A 81 11.29 17.53 2.22
CA ASN A 81 11.39 18.96 2.56
C ASN A 81 12.75 19.61 2.19
N GLY A 82 13.39 19.13 1.12
CA GLY A 82 14.71 19.60 0.67
C GLY A 82 15.91 19.02 1.43
N GLU A 83 15.68 18.19 2.45
CA GLU A 83 16.74 17.49 3.18
C GLU A 83 16.98 16.08 2.61
N THR A 84 18.22 15.80 2.22
CA THR A 84 18.64 14.47 1.76
C THR A 84 18.76 13.53 2.95
N LYS A 85 18.19 12.34 2.79
CA LYS A 85 18.23 11.21 3.73
C LYS A 85 18.70 9.95 3.02
N GLU A 86 19.07 8.96 3.81
CA GLU A 86 19.39 7.62 3.35
C GLU A 86 18.87 6.63 4.38
N ASP A 87 18.09 5.66 3.93
CA ASP A 87 17.53 4.61 4.78
C ASP A 87 17.51 3.29 4.00
N THR A 88 17.39 2.18 4.75
CA THR A 88 17.17 0.85 4.18
C THR A 88 15.68 0.63 3.91
N ALA A 89 15.31 0.47 2.64
CA ALA A 89 13.96 0.16 2.20
C ALA A 89 13.76 -1.35 2.08
N PHE A 90 12.54 -1.83 2.34
CA PHE A 90 12.21 -3.26 2.38
C PHE A 90 11.31 -3.65 1.23
N LEU A 91 11.56 -4.82 0.64
CA LEU A 91 10.75 -5.38 -0.43
C LEU A 91 9.32 -5.63 0.07
N LYS A 92 8.34 -5.13 -0.68
CA LYS A 92 6.91 -5.34 -0.48
C LYS A 92 6.28 -5.79 -1.79
N HIS A 93 5.35 -6.72 -1.69
CA HIS A 93 4.50 -7.16 -2.79
C HIS A 93 3.16 -6.44 -2.68
N SER A 94 2.60 -6.04 -3.82
CA SER A 94 1.22 -5.56 -3.83
C SER A 94 0.27 -6.74 -3.56
N ASP A 95 -0.74 -6.50 -2.73
CA ASP A 95 -1.76 -7.49 -2.39
C ASP A 95 -2.86 -7.60 -3.46
N ASN A 96 -2.98 -6.62 -4.37
CA ASN A 96 -4.05 -6.55 -5.36
C ASN A 96 -3.59 -6.32 -6.81
N GLN A 97 -2.30 -6.08 -7.03
CA GLN A 97 -1.67 -5.93 -8.33
C GLN A 97 -0.42 -6.83 -8.40
N ASN A 98 -0.09 -7.32 -9.59
CA ASN A 98 1.07 -8.20 -9.76
C ASN A 98 2.37 -7.38 -9.89
N TYR A 99 2.83 -6.75 -8.81
CA TYR A 99 4.13 -6.09 -8.76
C TYR A 99 4.72 -6.10 -7.35
N SER A 100 6.02 -5.86 -7.27
CA SER A 100 6.70 -5.55 -6.00
C SER A 100 7.50 -4.25 -6.09
N MET A 101 7.77 -3.64 -4.93
CA MET A 101 8.57 -2.43 -4.79
C MET A 101 9.28 -2.41 -3.44
N TYR A 102 10.35 -1.62 -3.32
CA TYR A 102 10.97 -1.34 -2.03
C TYR A 102 10.30 -0.15 -1.37
N VAL A 103 9.91 -0.30 -0.11
CA VAL A 103 9.21 0.70 0.69
C VAL A 103 10.11 1.17 1.83
N LEU A 104 10.31 2.49 1.92
CA LEU A 104 11.07 3.15 2.97
C LEU A 104 10.38 3.00 4.35
N PRO A 105 11.14 3.02 5.45
CA PRO A 105 10.57 3.12 6.79
C PRO A 105 9.66 4.35 6.92
N GLY A 106 8.57 4.22 7.67
CA GLY A 106 7.59 5.30 7.86
C GLY A 106 6.57 5.44 6.72
N TYR A 107 6.62 4.59 5.70
CA TYR A 107 5.61 4.47 4.65
C TYR A 107 4.96 3.10 4.68
N GLU A 108 3.73 3.02 4.18
CA GLU A 108 2.95 1.79 4.12
C GLU A 108 2.26 1.65 2.76
N LEU A 109 2.43 0.49 2.14
CA LEU A 109 1.76 0.12 0.89
C LEU A 109 0.49 -0.66 1.22
N THR A 110 -0.64 -0.24 0.67
CA THR A 110 -1.95 -0.87 0.91
C THR A 110 -2.76 -0.96 -0.37
N ALA A 111 -3.57 -2.01 -0.48
CA ALA A 111 -4.50 -2.21 -1.59
C ALA A 111 -5.73 -1.30 -1.49
N GLU A 112 -6.06 -0.59 -2.57
CA GLU A 112 -7.31 0.13 -2.81
C GLU A 112 -8.05 -0.53 -4.00
N GLU A 113 -9.13 -1.26 -3.73
CA GLU A 113 -9.88 -1.93 -4.78
C GLU A 113 -10.82 -0.97 -5.56
N PRO A 114 -10.92 -1.10 -6.90
CA PRO A 114 -10.24 -2.08 -7.75
C PRO A 114 -8.89 -1.58 -8.34
N ASN A 115 -7.90 -2.49 -8.41
CA ASN A 115 -6.63 -2.35 -9.16
C ASN A 115 -5.79 -1.10 -8.85
N LYS A 116 -5.73 -0.69 -7.59
CA LYS A 116 -4.91 0.46 -7.18
C LYS A 116 -4.21 0.12 -5.88
N ASP A 117 -3.02 0.66 -5.72
CA ASP A 117 -2.35 0.66 -4.43
C ASP A 117 -2.16 2.10 -3.96
N VAL A 118 -2.12 2.27 -2.65
CA VAL A 118 -1.82 3.53 -1.99
C VAL A 118 -0.59 3.31 -1.12
N LEU A 119 0.46 4.06 -1.42
CA LEU A 119 1.65 4.20 -0.60
C LEU A 119 1.54 5.51 0.17
N PHE A 120 1.27 5.46 1.47
CA PHE A 120 1.08 6.67 2.29
C PHE A 120 2.18 6.84 3.35
N PHE A 121 2.44 8.09 3.71
CA PHE A 121 3.31 8.43 4.83
C PHE A 121 2.54 8.24 6.15
N THR A 122 3.04 7.37 7.01
CA THR A 122 2.31 6.90 8.20
C THR A 122 2.04 7.98 9.25
N GLU A 123 2.84 9.05 9.30
CA GLU A 123 2.59 10.17 10.23
C GLU A 123 1.52 11.14 9.70
N ASN A 124 1.19 11.10 8.40
CA ASN A 124 0.23 11.99 7.76
C ASN A 124 -0.31 11.33 6.48
N ASP A 125 -1.44 10.62 6.63
CA ASP A 125 -2.12 9.87 5.57
C ASP A 125 -2.64 10.73 4.39
N GLN A 126 -2.65 12.05 4.55
CA GLN A 126 -2.94 12.99 3.45
C GLN A 126 -1.74 13.18 2.51
N VAL A 127 -0.57 12.64 2.87
CA VAL A 127 0.63 12.58 2.03
C VAL A 127 0.77 11.16 1.50
N PHE A 128 0.42 10.96 0.24
CA PHE A 128 0.37 9.62 -0.35
C PHE A 128 0.60 9.63 -1.86
N MET A 129 1.01 8.48 -2.38
CA MET A 129 1.06 8.18 -3.79
C MET A 129 0.09 7.05 -4.09
N ARG A 130 -0.79 7.25 -5.07
CA ARG A 130 -1.58 6.18 -5.68
C ARG A 130 -0.82 5.60 -6.87
N ILE A 131 -0.79 4.28 -6.96
CA ILE A 131 -0.11 3.49 -7.98
C ILE A 131 -1.15 2.68 -8.74
N GLU A 132 -1.25 2.89 -10.05
CA GLU A 132 -2.13 2.12 -10.93
C GLU A 132 -1.28 1.50 -12.06
N LEU A 133 -1.25 0.17 -12.17
CA LEU A 133 -0.74 -0.51 -13.35
C LEU A 133 -1.77 -0.35 -14.47
N LEU A 134 -1.31 0.15 -15.61
CA LEU A 134 -2.14 0.37 -16.77
C LEU A 134 -2.06 -0.85 -17.71
N PRO A 135 -3.19 -1.30 -18.29
CA PRO A 135 -3.17 -2.38 -19.25
C PRO A 135 -2.46 -1.96 -20.55
N GLU A 136 -1.96 -2.94 -21.30
CA GLU A 136 -1.22 -2.70 -22.56
C GLU A 136 -2.07 -1.98 -23.62
N ASP A 137 -3.39 -2.21 -23.62
CA ASP A 137 -4.36 -1.62 -24.54
C ASP A 137 -5.01 -0.32 -24.00
N ALA A 138 -4.42 0.29 -22.96
CA ALA A 138 -4.98 1.49 -22.35
C ALA A 138 -5.08 2.67 -23.33
N ASP A 139 -6.21 3.39 -23.26
CA ASP A 139 -6.40 4.65 -23.99
C ASP A 139 -5.67 5.79 -23.26
N TRP A 140 -4.45 6.07 -23.71
CA TRP A 140 -3.58 7.09 -23.12
C TRP A 140 -4.17 8.50 -23.16
N SER A 141 -4.91 8.85 -24.21
CA SER A 141 -5.55 10.16 -24.29
C SER A 141 -6.63 10.30 -23.22
N MET A 142 -7.41 9.24 -23.00
CA MET A 142 -8.39 9.20 -21.91
C MET A 142 -7.71 9.22 -20.53
N ILE A 143 -6.60 8.51 -20.35
CA ILE A 143 -5.83 8.52 -19.10
C ILE A 143 -5.32 9.93 -18.80
N GLU A 144 -4.74 10.62 -19.78
CA GLU A 144 -4.26 11.99 -19.64
C GLU A 144 -5.40 12.95 -19.27
N GLU A 145 -6.53 12.91 -19.97
CA GLU A 145 -7.70 13.75 -19.69
C GLU A 145 -8.25 13.52 -18.28
N ASN A 146 -8.44 12.26 -17.90
CA ASN A 146 -8.92 11.88 -16.57
C ASN A 146 -7.94 12.30 -15.47
N THR A 147 -6.63 12.18 -15.73
CA THR A 147 -5.59 12.59 -14.79
C THR A 147 -5.58 14.10 -14.59
N LYS A 148 -5.75 14.87 -15.68
CA LYS A 148 -5.91 16.32 -15.60
C LYS A 148 -7.15 16.71 -14.80
N ALA A 149 -8.29 16.05 -15.04
CA ALA A 149 -9.51 16.29 -14.27
C ALA A 149 -9.34 15.95 -12.78
N GLN A 150 -8.63 14.86 -12.47
CA GLN A 150 -8.32 14.46 -11.11
C GLN A 150 -7.43 15.47 -10.38
N LEU A 151 -6.38 15.97 -11.03
CA LEU A 151 -5.52 17.04 -10.48
C LEU A 151 -6.28 18.38 -10.37
N GLY A 152 -7.29 18.58 -11.22
CA GLY A 152 -8.24 19.69 -11.17
C GLY A 152 -8.95 19.86 -9.82
N ALA A 153 -9.05 18.77 -9.03
CA ALA A 153 -9.59 18.83 -7.67
C ALA A 153 -8.65 19.50 -6.65
N VAL A 154 -7.34 19.57 -6.94
CA VAL A 154 -6.36 20.33 -6.16
C VAL A 154 -6.33 21.79 -6.62
N SER A 155 -6.26 22.00 -7.93
CA SER A 155 -6.27 23.32 -8.55
C SER A 155 -6.80 23.22 -9.98
N GLU A 156 -7.64 24.17 -10.39
CA GLU A 156 -8.08 24.28 -11.80
C GLU A 156 -6.90 24.56 -12.76
N ASP A 157 -5.80 25.09 -12.24
CA ASP A 157 -4.58 25.39 -12.98
C ASP A 157 -3.62 24.19 -12.99
N VAL A 158 -3.93 23.21 -13.84
CA VAL A 158 -3.07 22.03 -14.06
C VAL A 158 -2.04 22.31 -15.15
N GLN A 159 -0.76 22.20 -14.80
CA GLN A 159 0.38 22.52 -15.66
C GLN A 159 1.18 21.26 -16.01
N ASN A 160 1.77 21.24 -17.21
CA ASN A 160 2.74 20.21 -17.56
C ASN A 160 4.11 20.57 -16.98
N ALA A 161 4.90 19.56 -16.63
CA ALA A 161 6.27 19.71 -16.16
C ALA A 161 7.22 18.78 -16.92
N GLU A 162 8.52 19.04 -16.79
CA GLU A 162 9.55 18.13 -17.31
C GLU A 162 9.61 16.87 -16.45
N ALA A 163 9.83 15.73 -17.10
CA ALA A 163 10.08 14.48 -16.39
C ALA A 163 11.43 14.55 -15.64
N PRO A 164 11.55 13.86 -14.49
CA PRO A 164 12.83 13.69 -13.82
C PRO A 164 13.89 13.14 -14.76
N ALA A 165 15.13 13.60 -14.61
CA ALA A 165 16.29 13.15 -15.39
C ALA A 165 16.77 11.75 -14.92
N ASP A 166 15.88 10.77 -15.01
CA ASP A 166 16.07 9.38 -14.61
C ASP A 166 15.50 8.46 -15.69
N GLU A 167 16.18 7.36 -16.00
CA GLU A 167 15.76 6.46 -17.08
C GLU A 167 14.39 5.82 -16.79
N PHE A 168 13.99 5.71 -15.51
CA PHE A 168 12.68 5.19 -15.17
C PHE A 168 11.54 6.10 -15.65
N PHE A 169 11.72 7.41 -15.56
CA PHE A 169 10.73 8.43 -15.90
C PHE A 169 10.96 9.07 -17.27
N LYS A 170 11.89 8.53 -18.05
CA LYS A 170 12.15 9.00 -19.41
C LYS A 170 10.86 8.96 -20.23
N ASP A 171 10.61 10.06 -20.94
CA ASP A 171 9.41 10.30 -21.75
C ASP A 171 8.08 10.26 -20.97
N ALA A 172 8.10 10.27 -19.62
CA ALA A 172 6.90 10.33 -18.83
C ALA A 172 6.16 11.66 -19.03
N THR A 173 4.83 11.60 -19.14
CA THR A 173 4.01 12.82 -19.08
C THR A 173 3.82 13.21 -17.63
N VAL A 174 4.30 14.40 -17.26
CA VAL A 174 4.19 14.92 -15.89
C VAL A 174 3.23 16.10 -15.85
N MET A 175 2.24 16.02 -14.97
CA MET A 175 1.27 17.07 -14.71
C MET A 175 1.31 17.45 -13.23
N LYS A 176 1.17 18.74 -12.92
CA LYS A 176 1.17 19.28 -11.56
C LYS A 176 0.03 20.27 -11.35
N ALA A 177 -0.49 20.30 -10.13
CA ALA A 177 -1.51 21.23 -9.68
C ALA A 177 -1.22 21.61 -8.23
N GLU A 178 -1.15 22.91 -7.94
CA GLU A 178 -0.82 23.39 -6.60
C GLU A 178 -1.78 24.51 -6.19
N GLN A 179 -2.31 24.44 -4.97
CA GLN A 179 -3.15 25.50 -4.40
C GLN A 179 -3.14 25.43 -2.87
N ASN A 180 -3.03 26.58 -2.20
CA ASN A 180 -3.11 26.70 -0.74
C ASN A 180 -2.17 25.74 0.03
N GLY A 181 -0.95 25.54 -0.47
CA GLY A 181 0.03 24.63 0.12
C GLY A 181 -0.25 23.14 -0.12
N GLN A 182 -1.32 22.78 -0.84
CA GLN A 182 -1.54 21.42 -1.35
C GLN A 182 -0.87 21.26 -2.71
N LYS A 183 -0.23 20.11 -2.92
CA LYS A 183 0.46 19.78 -4.16
C LYS A 183 -0.07 18.44 -4.68
N GLY A 184 -0.54 18.43 -5.91
CA GLY A 184 -0.87 17.22 -6.66
C GLY A 184 0.07 17.10 -7.85
N SER A 185 0.67 15.93 -8.03
CA SER A 185 1.46 15.62 -9.22
C SER A 185 1.09 14.26 -9.78
N ALA A 186 1.21 14.09 -11.09
CA ALA A 186 0.97 12.82 -11.76
C ALA A 186 2.09 12.52 -12.75
N TYR A 187 2.49 11.26 -12.78
CA TYR A 187 3.52 10.73 -13.68
C TYR A 187 2.91 9.57 -14.45
N LEU A 188 2.76 9.76 -15.76
CA LEU A 188 2.30 8.74 -16.68
C LEU A 188 3.52 8.13 -17.36
N VAL A 189 3.92 6.96 -16.89
CA VAL A 189 5.10 6.22 -17.36
C VAL A 189 4.64 5.16 -18.34
N LYS A 190 5.14 5.23 -19.58
CA LYS A 190 4.82 4.27 -20.63
C LYS A 190 6.07 3.51 -21.05
N LYS A 191 6.08 2.21 -20.75
CA LYS A 191 7.11 1.26 -21.20
C LYS A 191 6.44 0.01 -21.74
N ASP A 192 7.18 -0.74 -22.54
CA ASP A 192 6.67 -1.92 -23.23
C ASP A 192 6.16 -3.01 -22.25
N ASP A 193 6.79 -3.12 -21.09
CA ASP A 193 6.52 -4.14 -20.07
C ASP A 193 5.85 -3.60 -18.79
N LEU A 194 5.90 -2.28 -18.60
CA LEU A 194 5.42 -1.60 -17.39
C LEU A 194 4.85 -0.22 -17.71
N SER A 195 3.53 -0.16 -17.84
CA SER A 195 2.79 1.11 -17.95
C SER A 195 2.16 1.46 -16.60
N LEU A 196 2.43 2.67 -16.11
CA LEU A 196 2.03 3.12 -14.77
C LEU A 196 1.39 4.50 -14.81
N LYS A 197 0.38 4.69 -13.97
CA LYS A 197 -0.05 6.01 -13.51
C LYS A 197 0.29 6.13 -12.03
N LEU A 198 1.17 7.09 -11.72
CA LEU A 198 1.43 7.52 -10.35
C LEU A 198 0.69 8.83 -10.12
N THR A 199 -0.06 8.95 -9.01
CA THR A 199 -0.65 10.23 -8.60
C THR A 199 -0.29 10.51 -7.15
N LEU A 200 0.47 11.57 -6.93
CA LEU A 200 1.02 11.96 -5.65
C LEU A 200 0.24 13.16 -5.11
N TYR A 201 -0.06 13.11 -3.83
CA TYR A 201 -0.60 14.23 -3.07
C TYR A 201 0.35 14.50 -1.92
N THR A 202 0.93 15.70 -1.90
CA THR A 202 1.84 16.16 -0.86
C THR A 202 1.44 17.56 -0.41
N LYS A 203 2.22 18.14 0.51
CA LYS A 203 2.00 19.50 0.99
C LYS A 203 3.31 20.28 0.96
N GLU A 204 3.24 21.60 0.93
CA GLU A 204 4.42 22.47 0.98
C GLU A 204 5.26 22.25 2.25
N ASP A 205 4.61 21.96 3.38
CA ASP A 205 5.26 21.68 4.68
C ASP A 205 5.58 20.20 4.92
N ALA A 206 5.15 19.32 4.01
CA ALA A 206 5.40 17.89 4.02
C ALA A 206 5.54 17.42 2.57
N ASP A 207 6.62 17.85 1.92
CA ASP A 207 6.94 17.51 0.54
C ASP A 207 7.76 16.22 0.49
N HIS A 208 7.04 15.13 0.16
CA HIS A 208 7.58 13.78 0.04
C HIS A 208 7.66 13.30 -1.42
N GLU A 209 7.50 14.20 -2.41
CA GLU A 209 7.44 13.83 -3.83
C GLU A 209 8.65 12.97 -4.22
N GLU A 210 9.87 13.41 -3.93
CA GLU A 210 11.09 12.68 -4.27
C GLU A 210 11.19 11.32 -3.56
N ALA A 211 10.76 11.22 -2.30
CA ALA A 211 10.72 9.94 -1.59
C ALA A 211 9.80 8.92 -2.27
N PHE A 212 8.61 9.37 -2.69
CA PHE A 212 7.69 8.54 -3.46
C PHE A 212 8.27 8.11 -4.80
N LEU A 213 8.92 9.03 -5.53
CA LEU A 213 9.54 8.71 -6.81
C LEU A 213 10.68 7.71 -6.67
N GLN A 214 11.52 7.84 -5.64
CA GLN A 214 12.60 6.87 -5.40
C GLN A 214 12.07 5.46 -5.09
N MET A 215 10.98 5.35 -4.34
CA MET A 215 10.30 4.06 -4.14
C MET A 215 9.64 3.55 -5.44
N ALA A 216 8.98 4.43 -6.20
CA ALA A 216 8.30 4.07 -7.46
C ALA A 216 9.24 3.55 -8.54
N LYS A 217 10.48 4.07 -8.61
CA LYS A 217 11.53 3.58 -9.52
C LYS A 217 11.85 2.10 -9.36
N THR A 218 11.46 1.52 -8.23
CA THR A 218 11.73 0.12 -7.89
C THR A 218 10.56 -0.82 -8.19
N ILE A 219 9.46 -0.29 -8.73
CA ILE A 219 8.32 -1.09 -9.16
C ILE A 219 8.76 -2.03 -10.27
N MET A 220 8.56 -3.33 -10.05
CA MET A 220 8.76 -4.36 -11.06
C MET A 220 7.52 -5.24 -11.09
N LYS A 221 7.01 -5.48 -12.30
CA LYS A 221 5.89 -6.39 -12.54
C LYS A 221 6.30 -7.79 -12.12
N GLU A 222 5.40 -8.47 -11.44
CA GLU A 222 5.56 -9.87 -11.06
C GLU A 222 4.65 -10.73 -11.92
N GLU A 223 5.11 -11.94 -12.23
CA GLU A 223 4.21 -12.93 -12.80
C GLU A 223 3.30 -13.44 -11.68
N PRO A 224 1.98 -13.60 -11.93
CA PRO A 224 1.10 -14.19 -10.94
C PRO A 224 1.64 -15.56 -10.51
N LEU A 225 1.73 -15.79 -9.20
CA LEU A 225 2.15 -17.07 -8.64
C LEU A 225 1.26 -18.18 -9.22
N LYS A 226 1.86 -19.08 -10.00
CA LYS A 226 1.17 -20.21 -10.65
C LYS A 226 0.74 -21.29 -9.66
#